data_AF-R6NI44-F1
#
_entry.id   AF-R6NI44-F1
#
_cell.length_a   1.000
_cell.length_b   1.000
_cell.length_c   1.000
_cell.angle_alpha   90.00
_cell.angle_beta   90.00
_cell.angle_gamma   90.00
#
_symmetry.space_group_name_H-M   'P 1'
#
loop_
_entity.id
_entity.type
_entity.pdbx_description
1 polymer ?
#
loop_
_entity_poly.entity_id
_entity_poly.type
_entity_poly.pdbx_seq_one_letter_code
_entity_poly.pdbx_strand_id
1 'polypeptide(L)'
;MKIGSNIAALRKEKGITQEELANALGVSAQAVSKWENNSSCPDVSLLTVIADYFGVTVDALLRSGAEEITRADPPSTDSNVAAVRGGKRNVRIKVTQPNGKETNVKVPFGVVKMGLRVGNVFGLQRDVADKIGALLDDPAAAADILSVDGENGEHVTISIE
;
A
#
# COMPACT_ATOMS: atom_id res chain seq x y z
N MET A 1 -24.57 -8.78 10.32
CA MET A 1 -23.51 -8.60 9.32
C MET A 1 -24.08 -8.92 7.95
N LYS A 2 -23.87 -8.07 6.94
CA LYS A 2 -24.41 -8.21 5.57
C LYS A 2 -23.36 -8.68 4.55
N ILE A 3 -22.29 -9.31 5.02
CA ILE A 3 -21.12 -9.66 4.20
C ILE A 3 -21.49 -10.54 2.99
N GLY A 4 -22.40 -11.50 3.16
CA GLY A 4 -22.85 -12.37 2.08
C GLY A 4 -23.49 -11.60 0.93
N SER A 5 -24.41 -10.69 1.24
CA SER A 5 -25.03 -9.82 0.24
C SER A 5 -24.04 -8.87 -0.43
N ASN A 6 -23.01 -8.42 0.29
CA ASN A 6 -21.98 -7.52 -0.24
C ASN A 6 -21.07 -8.26 -1.23
N ILE A 7 -20.63 -9.47 -0.88
CA ILE A 7 -19.85 -10.33 -1.78
C ILE A 7 -20.66 -10.62 -3.05
N ALA A 8 -21.95 -10.97 -2.90
CA ALA A 8 -22.82 -11.22 -4.04
C ALA A 8 -23.01 -9.99 -4.94
N ALA A 9 -23.13 -8.80 -4.36
CA ALA A 9 -23.26 -7.54 -5.10
C ALA A 9 -21.97 -7.22 -5.89
N LEU A 10 -20.81 -7.22 -5.21
CA LEU A 10 -19.51 -6.97 -5.82
C LEU A 10 -19.17 -7.98 -6.92
N ARG A 11 -19.51 -9.25 -6.71
CA ARG A 11 -19.34 -10.30 -7.72
C ARG A 11 -20.18 -10.03 -8.97
N LYS A 12 -21.45 -9.66 -8.79
CA LYS A 12 -22.37 -9.34 -9.89
C LYS A 12 -21.94 -8.07 -10.63
N GLU A 13 -21.48 -7.06 -9.92
CA GLU A 13 -20.92 -5.82 -10.50
C GLU A 13 -19.71 -6.12 -11.39
N LYS A 14 -18.83 -7.02 -10.94
CA LYS A 14 -17.67 -7.49 -11.71
C LYS A 14 -18.02 -8.46 -12.86
N GLY A 15 -19.28 -8.91 -12.94
CA GLY A 15 -19.78 -9.77 -14.02
C GLY A 15 -19.27 -11.22 -13.98
N ILE A 16 -18.79 -11.70 -12.83
CA ILE A 16 -18.20 -13.04 -12.69
C ILE A 16 -19.14 -14.03 -11.99
N THR A 17 -18.92 -15.32 -12.19
CA THR A 17 -19.62 -16.44 -11.54
C THR A 17 -19.08 -16.74 -10.14
N GLN A 18 -19.84 -17.51 -9.34
CA GLN A 18 -19.36 -17.96 -8.02
C GLN A 18 -18.11 -18.86 -8.13
N GLU A 19 -18.00 -19.62 -9.21
CA GLU A 19 -16.87 -20.51 -9.47
C GLU A 19 -15.60 -19.72 -9.82
N GLU A 20 -15.71 -18.69 -10.64
CA GLU A 20 -14.59 -17.78 -10.94
C GLU A 20 -14.11 -17.03 -9.69
N LEU A 21 -15.03 -16.57 -8.84
CA LEU A 21 -14.67 -15.95 -7.56
C LEU A 21 -13.97 -16.95 -6.64
N ALA A 22 -14.47 -18.19 -6.56
CA ALA A 22 -13.88 -19.23 -5.73
C ALA A 22 -12.45 -19.58 -6.18
N ASN A 23 -12.24 -19.70 -7.49
CA ASN A 23 -10.94 -19.94 -8.09
C ASN A 23 -9.96 -18.79 -7.80
N ALA A 24 -10.41 -17.53 -7.88
CA ALA A 24 -9.59 -16.37 -7.58
C ALA A 24 -9.17 -16.30 -6.09
N LEU A 25 -10.04 -16.76 -5.19
CA LEU A 25 -9.80 -16.74 -3.74
C LEU A 25 -9.16 -18.02 -3.20
N GLY A 26 -8.96 -19.04 -4.04
CA GLY A 26 -8.41 -20.34 -3.62
C GLY A 26 -9.34 -21.14 -2.69
N VAL A 27 -10.66 -20.99 -2.85
CA VAL A 27 -11.68 -21.68 -2.06
C VAL A 27 -12.63 -22.49 -2.93
N SER A 28 -13.53 -23.27 -2.34
CA SER A 28 -14.55 -23.98 -3.10
C SER A 28 -15.71 -23.08 -3.49
N ALA A 29 -16.32 -23.32 -4.66
CA ALA A 29 -17.55 -22.62 -5.08
C ALA A 29 -18.68 -22.78 -4.05
N GLN A 30 -18.72 -23.92 -3.35
CA GLN A 30 -19.67 -24.14 -2.26
C GLN A 30 -19.45 -23.19 -1.08
N ALA A 31 -18.19 -22.84 -0.76
CA ALA A 31 -17.89 -21.85 0.29
C ALA A 31 -18.45 -20.48 -0.10
N VAL A 32 -18.18 -20.03 -1.34
CA VAL A 32 -18.73 -18.77 -1.88
C VAL A 32 -20.26 -18.76 -1.85
N SER A 33 -20.90 -19.85 -2.29
CA SER A 33 -22.35 -19.98 -2.26
C SER A 33 -22.91 -19.89 -0.83
N LYS A 34 -22.27 -20.54 0.14
CA LYS A 34 -22.67 -20.44 1.56
C LYS A 34 -22.49 -19.03 2.10
N TRP A 35 -21.45 -18.30 1.70
CA TRP A 35 -21.26 -16.90 2.08
C TRP A 35 -22.35 -16.02 1.52
N GLU A 36 -22.60 -16.08 0.21
CA GLU A 36 -23.61 -15.25 -0.47
C GLU A 36 -25.03 -15.49 0.07
N ASN A 37 -25.32 -16.73 0.51
CA ASN A 37 -26.59 -17.11 1.12
C ASN A 37 -26.64 -16.93 2.65
N ASN A 38 -25.65 -16.27 3.26
CA ASN A 38 -25.53 -16.05 4.70
C ASN A 38 -25.56 -17.34 5.55
N SER A 39 -25.23 -18.49 4.97
CA SER A 39 -25.16 -19.79 5.66
C SER A 39 -23.83 -19.98 6.38
N SER A 40 -22.77 -19.28 5.96
CA SER A 40 -21.50 -19.17 6.68
C SER A 40 -20.85 -17.83 6.37
N CYS A 41 -19.76 -17.50 7.07
CA CYS A 41 -18.90 -16.36 6.74
C CYS A 41 -17.53 -16.83 6.24
N PRO A 42 -16.81 -15.99 5.47
CA PRO A 42 -15.39 -16.18 5.23
C PRO A 42 -14.61 -16.13 6.54
N ASP A 43 -13.48 -16.84 6.59
CA ASP A 43 -12.51 -16.71 7.68
C ASP A 43 -11.96 -15.27 7.75
N VAL A 44 -11.56 -14.82 8.94
CA VAL A 44 -10.98 -13.48 9.13
C VAL A 44 -9.77 -13.24 8.22
N SER A 45 -8.99 -14.28 7.95
CA SER A 45 -7.82 -14.26 7.05
C SER A 45 -8.19 -14.05 5.58
N LEU A 46 -9.40 -14.46 5.18
CA LEU A 46 -9.92 -14.27 3.82
C LEU A 46 -10.53 -12.89 3.61
N LEU A 47 -10.87 -12.17 4.68
CA LEU A 47 -11.51 -10.86 4.56
C LEU A 47 -10.64 -9.84 3.83
N THR A 48 -9.33 -9.81 4.11
CA THR A 48 -8.38 -8.94 3.41
C THR A 48 -8.24 -9.33 1.95
N VAL A 49 -8.15 -10.63 1.65
CA VAL A 49 -8.03 -11.14 0.27
C VAL A 49 -9.28 -10.80 -0.56
N ILE A 50 -10.47 -10.97 0.02
CA ILE A 50 -11.74 -10.61 -0.63
C ILE A 50 -11.81 -9.10 -0.87
N ALA A 51 -11.44 -8.30 0.13
CA ALA A 51 -11.43 -6.85 0.03
C ALA A 51 -10.47 -6.37 -1.08
N ASP A 52 -9.25 -6.91 -1.11
CA ASP A 52 -8.25 -6.63 -2.15
C ASP A 52 -8.73 -7.05 -3.55
N TYR A 53 -9.35 -8.23 -3.67
CA TYR A 53 -9.88 -8.73 -4.94
C TYR A 53 -10.94 -7.80 -5.55
N PHE A 54 -11.77 -7.20 -4.71
CA PHE A 54 -12.82 -6.27 -5.13
C PHE A 54 -12.41 -4.80 -5.08
N GLY A 55 -11.22 -4.47 -4.57
CA GLY A 55 -10.73 -3.09 -4.45
C GLY A 55 -11.47 -2.26 -3.40
N VAL A 56 -11.97 -2.89 -2.35
CA VAL A 56 -12.71 -2.25 -1.24
C VAL A 56 -11.97 -2.42 0.09
N THR A 57 -12.38 -1.72 1.15
CA THR A 57 -11.88 -2.00 2.51
C THR A 57 -12.58 -3.20 3.11
N VAL A 58 -11.90 -3.85 4.06
CA VAL A 58 -12.56 -4.81 4.96
C VAL A 58 -13.74 -4.17 5.69
N ASP A 59 -13.61 -2.90 6.11
CA ASP A 59 -14.72 -2.17 6.75
C ASP A 59 -15.95 -2.05 5.83
N ALA A 60 -15.75 -1.64 4.57
CA ALA A 60 -16.82 -1.57 3.57
C ALA A 60 -17.43 -2.95 3.28
N LEU A 61 -16.59 -3.99 3.19
CA LEU A 61 -17.04 -5.36 3.02
C LEU A 61 -17.96 -5.83 4.16
N LEU A 62 -17.72 -5.38 5.40
CA LEU A 62 -18.44 -5.80 6.60
C LEU A 62 -19.66 -4.94 6.96
N ARG A 63 -19.61 -3.62 6.72
CA ARG A 63 -20.61 -2.65 7.22
C ARG A 63 -21.66 -2.25 6.20
N SER A 64 -21.36 -2.24 4.91
CA SER A 64 -22.24 -1.60 3.91
C SER A 64 -23.50 -2.44 3.65
N GLY A 65 -24.64 -1.78 3.43
CA GLY A 65 -25.78 -2.38 2.74
C GLY A 65 -25.52 -2.34 1.23
N ALA A 66 -25.98 -3.35 0.49
CA ALA A 66 -25.72 -3.54 -0.95
C ALA A 66 -26.00 -2.31 -1.86
N GLU A 67 -26.74 -1.29 -1.38
CA GLU A 67 -27.01 -0.06 -2.13
C GLU A 67 -25.98 1.07 -1.91
N GLU A 68 -25.18 1.01 -0.84
CA GLU A 68 -24.20 2.06 -0.48
C GLU A 68 -22.76 1.68 -0.90
N ILE A 69 -22.59 0.52 -1.53
CA ILE A 69 -21.29 0.09 -2.08
C ILE A 69 -20.94 0.89 -3.34
N THR A 70 -21.90 1.61 -3.91
CA THR A 70 -21.64 2.57 -4.99
C THR A 70 -21.28 3.94 -4.39
N ARG A 71 -20.06 4.41 -4.66
CA ARG A 71 -19.48 5.72 -4.28
C ARG A 71 -18.79 5.85 -2.92
N ALA A 72 -18.25 4.77 -2.37
CA ALA A 72 -17.02 4.98 -1.61
C ALA A 72 -15.91 5.15 -2.66
N ASP A 73 -15.35 6.35 -2.80
CA ASP A 73 -13.99 6.48 -3.30
C ASP A 73 -13.17 5.35 -2.65
N PRO A 74 -12.40 4.57 -3.43
CA PRO A 74 -11.66 3.42 -2.91
C PRO A 74 -11.01 3.87 -1.63
N PRO A 75 -11.34 3.24 -0.49
CA PRO A 75 -11.23 3.77 0.87
C PRO A 75 -9.97 4.57 0.98
N SER A 76 -10.08 5.89 0.77
CA SER A 76 -8.98 6.78 0.35
C SER A 76 -7.73 5.99 0.13
N THR A 77 -7.64 5.29 -1.02
CA THR A 77 -6.56 4.33 -1.36
C THR A 77 -5.37 4.88 -0.64
N ASP A 78 -4.87 4.18 0.39
CA ASP A 78 -3.56 4.51 0.90
C ASP A 78 -2.76 4.53 -0.41
N SER A 79 -2.36 5.72 -0.91
CA SER A 79 -2.27 6.04 -2.34
C SER A 79 -1.04 5.40 -2.99
N ASN A 80 -0.92 4.10 -2.80
CA ASN A 80 0.32 3.51 -2.34
C ASN A 80 0.43 2.01 -2.58
N VAL A 81 -0.63 1.36 -3.09
CA VAL A 81 -0.49 0.09 -3.80
C VAL A 81 -0.29 0.32 -5.31
N ALA A 82 -0.73 1.47 -5.84
CA ALA A 82 -0.33 1.95 -7.17
C ALA A 82 1.14 2.41 -7.25
N ALA A 83 1.80 2.66 -6.10
CA ALA A 83 3.22 3.01 -6.04
C ALA A 83 4.18 1.84 -6.36
N VAL A 84 3.65 0.65 -6.69
CA VAL A 84 4.40 -0.45 -7.32
C VAL A 84 4.35 -0.35 -8.87
N ARG A 85 3.91 0.79 -9.42
CA ARG A 85 4.10 1.16 -10.84
C ARG A 85 4.77 2.52 -11.03
N GLY A 86 5.20 3.19 -9.96
CA GLY A 86 6.23 4.22 -10.07
C GLY A 86 7.53 3.53 -10.47
N GLY A 87 8.28 4.09 -11.42
CA GLY A 87 9.55 3.53 -11.89
C GLY A 87 10.45 3.08 -10.75
N LYS A 88 11.34 2.11 -11.01
CA LYS A 88 12.29 1.53 -10.04
C LYS A 88 13.21 2.60 -9.44
N ARG A 89 12.68 3.43 -8.53
CA ARG A 89 13.41 4.51 -7.91
C ARG A 89 14.18 4.00 -6.70
N ASN A 90 15.39 4.49 -6.53
CA ASN A 90 16.23 4.24 -5.37
C ASN A 90 16.56 5.56 -4.70
N VAL A 91 16.59 5.54 -3.37
CA VAL A 91 17.25 6.58 -2.59
C VAL A 91 18.72 6.24 -2.53
N ARG A 92 19.58 7.15 -2.99
CA ARG A 92 21.03 7.01 -2.91
C ARG A 92 21.56 7.94 -1.83
N ILE A 93 22.35 7.39 -0.92
CA ILE A 93 23.10 8.16 0.08
C ILE A 93 24.56 8.04 -0.29
N LYS A 94 25.19 9.16 -0.64
CA LYS A 94 26.61 9.27 -0.90
C LYS A 94 27.28 9.96 0.29
N VAL A 95 28.29 9.33 0.87
CA VAL A 95 29.14 9.91 1.91
C VAL A 95 30.55 10.06 1.33
N THR A 96 31.06 11.27 1.26
CA THR A 96 32.41 11.58 0.79
C THR A 96 33.26 11.97 1.99
N GLN A 97 34.27 11.16 2.30
CA GLN A 97 35.19 11.43 3.39
C GLN A 97 36.22 12.50 3.00
N PRO A 98 36.87 13.19 3.96
CA PRO A 98 37.90 14.20 3.67
C PRO A 98 39.08 13.66 2.85
N ASN A 99 39.36 12.35 2.97
CA ASN A 99 40.39 11.64 2.23
C ASN A 99 40.00 11.32 0.76
N GLY A 100 38.82 11.78 0.30
CA GLY A 100 38.28 11.54 -1.03
C GLY A 100 37.58 10.19 -1.22
N LYS A 101 37.49 9.35 -0.18
CA LYS A 101 36.81 8.05 -0.26
C LYS A 101 35.29 8.24 -0.24
N GLU A 102 34.62 7.76 -1.29
CA GLU A 102 33.16 7.75 -1.37
C GLU A 102 32.56 6.42 -0.88
N THR A 103 31.46 6.51 -0.13
CA THR A 103 30.59 5.38 0.23
C THR A 103 29.20 5.64 -0.33
N ASN A 104 28.67 4.70 -1.11
CA ASN A 104 27.36 4.83 -1.74
C ASN A 104 26.41 3.75 -1.23
N VAL A 105 25.30 4.15 -0.64
CA VAL A 105 24.22 3.26 -0.19
C VAL A 105 23.02 3.47 -1.11
N LYS A 106 22.50 2.38 -1.68
CA LYS A 106 21.27 2.42 -2.49
C LYS A 106 20.17 1.67 -1.76
N VAL A 107 19.08 2.37 -1.49
CA VAL A 107 17.91 1.80 -0.82
C VAL A 107 16.72 1.90 -1.76
N PRO A 108 16.03 0.79 -2.07
CA PRO A 108 14.84 0.84 -2.89
C PRO A 108 13.79 1.76 -2.27
N PHE A 109 13.19 2.63 -3.10
CA PHE A 109 12.20 3.62 -2.64
C PHE A 109 11.02 2.99 -1.89
N GLY A 110 10.59 1.80 -2.33
CA GLY A 110 9.53 1.04 -1.66
C GLY A 110 9.86 0.71 -0.20
N VAL A 111 11.12 0.42 0.13
CA VAL A 111 11.57 0.08 1.50
C VAL A 111 11.54 1.33 2.40
N VAL A 112 12.02 2.47 1.88
CA VAL A 112 11.99 3.75 2.60
C VAL A 112 10.54 4.15 2.90
N LYS A 113 9.67 4.05 1.89
CA LYS A 113 8.24 4.36 2.01
C LYS A 113 7.54 3.44 3.00
N MET A 114 7.88 2.16 3.00
CA MET A 114 7.35 1.20 3.96
C MET A 114 7.73 1.60 5.40
N GLY A 115 9.00 1.92 5.65
CA GLY A 115 9.46 2.32 6.98
C GLY A 115 8.87 3.65 7.48
N LEU A 116 8.62 4.61 6.58
CA LEU A 116 7.93 5.86 6.90
C LEU A 116 6.45 5.63 7.29
N ARG A 117 5.75 4.69 6.63
CA ARG A 117 4.34 4.36 6.93
C ARG A 117 4.16 3.56 8.21
N VAL A 118 5.13 2.71 8.57
CA VAL A 118 5.05 1.88 9.79
C VAL A 118 5.21 2.73 11.07
N GLY A 119 5.41 4.06 10.96
CA GLY A 119 5.11 5.01 12.03
C GLY A 119 5.60 4.61 13.42
N ASN A 120 6.92 4.50 13.58
CA ASN A 120 7.70 4.34 14.83
C ASN A 120 9.07 3.70 14.55
N VAL A 121 9.25 3.07 13.38
CA VAL A 121 10.48 2.34 13.01
C VAL A 121 11.72 3.23 13.00
N PHE A 122 11.56 4.51 12.62
CA PHE A 122 12.62 5.51 12.61
C PHE A 122 12.53 6.53 13.76
N GLY A 123 11.62 6.33 14.74
CA GLY A 123 11.40 7.28 15.82
C GLY A 123 10.85 8.65 15.38
N LEU A 124 10.37 8.77 14.15
CA LEU A 124 9.81 10.01 13.60
C LEU A 124 8.34 10.17 14.03
N GLN A 125 7.95 11.41 14.36
CA GLN A 125 6.53 11.74 14.51
C GLN A 125 5.80 11.53 13.17
N ARG A 126 4.55 11.07 13.26
CA ARG A 126 3.77 10.64 12.09
C ARG A 126 3.57 11.76 11.07
N ASP A 127 3.33 12.98 11.53
CA ASP A 127 3.18 14.16 10.68
C ASP A 127 4.48 14.53 9.93
N VAL A 128 5.64 14.28 10.54
CA VAL A 128 6.95 14.47 9.91
C VAL A 128 7.18 13.38 8.87
N ALA A 129 6.86 12.12 9.19
CA ALA A 129 6.97 11.00 8.25
C ALA A 129 6.07 11.18 7.02
N ASP A 130 4.85 11.67 7.21
CA ASP A 130 3.88 11.92 6.13
C ASP A 130 4.35 13.05 5.19
N LYS A 131 4.93 14.14 5.74
CA LYS A 131 5.53 15.23 4.95
C LYS A 131 6.72 14.76 4.12
N ILE A 132 7.60 13.94 4.71
CA ILE A 132 8.74 13.34 4.00
C ILE A 132 8.24 12.40 2.89
N GLY A 133 7.24 11.56 3.18
CA GLY A 133 6.62 10.69 2.19
C GLY A 133 6.04 11.46 1.00
N ALA A 134 5.34 12.57 1.26
CA ALA A 134 4.76 13.42 0.23
C ALA A 134 5.83 14.13 -0.64
N LEU A 135 6.91 14.64 -0.02
CA LEU A 135 8.03 15.23 -0.74
C LEU A 135 8.73 14.21 -1.65
N LEU A 136 8.89 12.99 -1.14
CA LEU A 136 9.49 11.87 -1.87
C LEU A 136 8.62 11.37 -3.05
N ASP A 137 7.31 11.57 -3.00
CA ASP A 137 6.37 11.19 -4.05
C ASP A 137 6.29 12.19 -5.20
N ASP A 138 6.81 13.41 -5.03
CA ASP A 138 6.84 14.41 -6.09
C ASP A 138 7.94 14.07 -7.14
N PRO A 139 7.57 13.80 -8.41
CA PRO A 139 8.54 13.50 -9.47
C PRO A 139 9.43 14.69 -9.84
N ALA A 140 9.09 15.92 -9.40
CA ALA A 140 9.88 17.12 -9.58
C ALA A 140 10.83 17.43 -8.41
N ALA A 141 10.78 16.70 -7.29
CA ALA A 141 11.52 16.97 -6.05
C ALA A 141 13.05 16.71 -6.08
N ALA A 142 13.63 16.76 -7.28
CA ALA A 142 15.05 16.95 -7.54
C ALA A 142 15.99 15.77 -7.24
N ALA A 143 17.04 15.71 -8.06
CA ALA A 143 18.07 14.70 -8.04
C ALA A 143 18.82 14.65 -6.70
N ASP A 144 19.00 15.76 -5.99
CA ASP A 144 19.61 15.81 -4.65
C ASP A 144 18.63 16.45 -3.65
N ILE A 145 18.14 15.65 -2.70
CA ILE A 145 17.18 16.04 -1.66
C ILE A 145 17.87 16.82 -0.52
N LEU A 146 19.09 16.41 -0.17
CA LEU A 146 19.80 16.94 0.99
C LEU A 146 21.32 16.82 0.79
N SER A 147 22.06 17.87 1.15
CA SER A 147 23.51 17.88 1.17
C SER A 147 23.97 18.54 2.49
N VAL A 148 24.79 17.85 3.28
CA VAL A 148 25.24 18.29 4.61
C VAL A 148 26.72 17.97 4.79
N ASP A 149 27.47 18.95 5.29
CA ASP A 149 28.83 18.76 5.78
C ASP A 149 28.80 18.36 7.26
N GLY A 150 29.38 17.20 7.58
CA GLY A 150 29.57 16.71 8.93
C GLY A 150 30.76 17.36 9.62
N GLU A 151 30.75 17.37 10.96
CA GLU A 151 31.78 18.00 11.79
C GLU A 151 33.20 17.43 11.56
N ASN A 152 33.29 16.21 11.04
CA ASN A 152 34.55 15.54 10.72
C ASN A 152 35.06 15.81 9.28
N GLY A 153 34.45 16.77 8.56
CA GLY A 153 34.78 17.13 7.17
C GLY A 153 34.24 16.17 6.11
N GLU A 154 33.30 15.30 6.49
CA GLU A 154 32.60 14.40 5.57
C GLU A 154 31.42 15.12 4.91
N HIS A 155 31.18 14.87 3.63
CA HIS A 155 30.08 15.44 2.88
C HIS A 155 29.05 14.36 2.57
N VAL A 156 27.81 14.53 3.05
CA VAL A 156 26.71 13.58 2.85
C VAL A 156 25.72 14.17 1.87
N THR A 157 25.44 13.45 0.78
CA THR A 157 24.42 13.80 -0.22
C THR A 157 23.36 12.70 -0.29
N ILE A 158 22.08 13.08 -0.24
CA ILE A 158 20.93 12.18 -0.40
C ILE A 158 20.22 12.54 -1.70
N SER A 159 20.04 11.57 -2.58
CA SER A 159 19.46 11.73 -3.92
C SER A 159 18.36 10.70 -4.21
N ILE A 160 17.45 11.01 -5.14
CA ILE A 160 16.49 10.06 -5.71
C ILE A 160 16.86 9.82 -7.18
N GLU A 161 17.01 8.55 -7.57
CA GLU A 161 17.28 8.10 -8.95
C GLU A 161 16.27 7.08 -9.44
#